data_AF-A0AAU9KQY6-F1
#
_entry.id   AF-A0AAU9KQY6-F1
#
_cell.length_a   1.000
_cell.length_b   1.000
_cell.length_c   1.000
_cell.angle_alpha   90.00
_cell.angle_beta   90.00
_cell.angle_gamma   90.00
#
_symmetry.space_group_name_H-M   'P 1'
#
loop_
_entity.id
_entity.type
_entity.pdbx_description
1 polymer ?
#
loop_
_entity_poly.entity_id
_entity_poly.type
_entity_poly.pdbx_seq_one_letter_code
_entity_poly.pdbx_strand_id
1 'polypeptide(L)'
;MSVNQPSLDKTTSAKRAVEQFDQEFQRYTTKQTGKSARAVAMARAELAKYNALVFQDKKLEEAGIKKGRLAPEVRQVYEKKIKELEEALDKFHLSVAGYNRTKAILSFVLLVAFALIMFFQPWAKHFEDPKDLTYDEYATLEEQVTKTLDKKVEVVGTSDEL
;
A
#
# COMPACT_ATOMS: atom_id res chain seq x y z
N MET A 1 -6.45 -44.33 -28.66
CA MET A 1 -5.66 -43.08 -28.58
C MET A 1 -6.15 -42.33 -27.36
N SER A 2 -5.39 -42.35 -26.26
CA SER A 2 -5.78 -41.69 -25.00
C SER A 2 -5.23 -40.27 -24.99
N VAL A 3 -6.12 -39.28 -24.88
CA VAL A 3 -5.78 -37.86 -24.84
C VAL A 3 -5.27 -37.53 -23.43
N ASN A 4 -3.98 -37.21 -23.31
CA ASN A 4 -3.40 -36.66 -22.08
C ASN A 4 -3.96 -35.26 -21.83
N GLN A 5 -4.91 -35.12 -20.91
CA GLN A 5 -5.26 -33.82 -20.30
C GLN A 5 -4.10 -33.36 -19.40
N PRO A 6 -3.63 -32.10 -19.51
CA PRO A 6 -2.65 -31.56 -18.58
C PRO A 6 -3.31 -31.35 -17.21
N SER A 7 -2.68 -31.90 -16.18
CA SER A 7 -3.14 -31.95 -14.79
C SER A 7 -3.37 -30.56 -14.18
N LEU A 8 -4.52 -30.43 -13.52
CA LEU A 8 -4.99 -29.25 -12.77
C LEU A 8 -4.19 -28.96 -11.48
N ASP A 9 -3.17 -29.78 -11.16
CA ASP A 9 -2.40 -29.72 -9.90
C ASP A 9 -1.32 -28.62 -9.87
N LYS A 10 -0.95 -28.05 -11.03
CA LYS A 10 0.09 -27.00 -11.08
C LYS A 10 -0.40 -25.64 -10.58
N THR A 11 -1.69 -25.38 -10.62
CA THR A 11 -2.28 -24.07 -10.28
C THR A 11 -2.34 -23.81 -8.77
N THR A 12 -2.53 -24.85 -7.95
CA THR A 12 -2.56 -24.76 -6.48
C THR A 12 -1.18 -24.54 -5.88
N SER A 13 -0.15 -25.14 -6.47
CA SER A 13 1.25 -24.92 -6.11
C SER A 13 1.73 -23.51 -6.50
N ALA A 14 1.38 -23.04 -7.70
CA ALA A 14 1.75 -21.71 -8.16
C ALA A 14 1.11 -20.59 -7.32
N LYS A 15 -0.19 -20.70 -6.97
CA LYS A 15 -0.85 -19.72 -6.08
C LYS A 15 -0.23 -19.68 -4.68
N ARG A 16 0.07 -20.84 -4.08
CA ARG A 16 0.79 -20.91 -2.79
C ARG A 16 2.20 -20.37 -2.87
N ALA A 17 2.92 -20.62 -3.96
CA ALA A 17 4.27 -20.09 -4.15
C ALA A 17 4.28 -18.56 -4.29
N VAL A 18 3.26 -17.99 -4.95
CA VAL A 18 3.08 -16.53 -5.05
C VAL A 18 2.73 -15.92 -3.68
N GLU A 19 1.85 -16.55 -2.90
CA GLU A 19 1.52 -16.09 -1.54
C GLU A 19 2.71 -16.20 -0.58
N GLN A 20 3.49 -17.28 -0.66
CA GLN A 20 4.72 -17.44 0.12
C GLN A 20 5.78 -16.42 -0.29
N PHE A 21 5.95 -16.19 -1.59
CA PHE A 21 6.84 -15.16 -2.10
C PHE A 21 6.40 -13.77 -1.63
N ASP A 22 5.12 -13.43 -1.73
CA ASP A 22 4.60 -12.12 -1.31
C ASP A 22 4.74 -11.94 0.21
N GLN A 23 4.49 -12.99 1.02
CA GLN A 23 4.73 -12.95 2.47
C GLN A 23 6.21 -12.76 2.81
N GLU A 24 7.11 -13.42 2.09
CA GLU A 24 8.55 -13.22 2.29
C GLU A 24 8.99 -11.83 1.82
N PHE A 25 8.49 -11.37 0.68
CA PHE A 25 8.79 -10.05 0.12
C PHE A 25 8.28 -8.94 1.03
N GLN A 26 7.07 -9.07 1.56
CA GLN A 26 6.51 -8.20 2.58
C GLN A 26 7.34 -8.24 3.86
N ARG A 27 7.76 -9.42 4.34
CA ARG A 27 8.66 -9.52 5.50
C ARG A 27 9.99 -8.80 5.28
N TYR A 28 10.59 -8.89 4.10
CA TYR A 28 11.87 -8.22 3.81
C TYR A 28 11.71 -6.71 3.65
N THR A 29 10.63 -6.24 3.02
CA THR A 29 10.37 -4.81 2.81
C THR A 29 9.89 -4.12 4.09
N THR A 30 9.05 -4.75 4.91
CA THR A 30 8.51 -4.17 6.18
C THR A 30 9.50 -4.24 7.35
N LYS A 31 10.47 -5.17 7.35
CA LYS A 31 11.51 -5.24 8.40
C LYS A 31 12.43 -4.02 8.41
N GLN A 32 12.64 -3.34 7.28
CA GLN A 32 13.47 -2.12 7.25
C GLN A 32 12.80 -0.96 8.01
N THR A 33 11.48 -0.82 7.90
CA THR A 33 10.69 0.14 8.70
C THR A 33 10.66 -0.23 10.19
N GLY A 34 10.59 -1.52 10.54
CA GLY A 34 10.62 -1.95 11.94
C GLY A 34 11.99 -1.77 12.62
N LYS A 35 13.09 -2.01 11.90
CA LYS A 35 14.46 -1.81 12.40
C LYS A 35 14.78 -0.32 12.60
N SER A 36 14.36 0.53 11.67
CA SER A 36 14.53 1.99 11.79
C SER A 36 13.68 2.58 12.92
N ALA A 37 12.44 2.14 13.11
CA ALA A 37 11.61 2.57 14.24
C ALA A 37 12.22 2.20 15.60
N ARG A 38 12.77 0.98 15.74
CA ARG A 38 13.46 0.56 16.96
C ARG A 38 14.74 1.36 17.21
N ALA A 39 15.52 1.65 16.17
CA ALA A 39 16.71 2.48 16.27
C ALA A 39 16.37 3.91 16.71
N VAL A 40 15.31 4.52 16.16
CA VAL A 40 14.83 5.85 16.58
C VAL A 40 14.36 5.84 18.02
N ALA A 41 13.64 4.80 18.45
CA ALA A 41 13.21 4.66 19.84
C ALA A 41 14.40 4.55 20.81
N MET A 42 15.45 3.79 20.44
CA MET A 42 16.69 3.72 21.20
C MET A 42 17.41 5.06 21.25
N ALA A 43 17.53 5.76 20.12
CA ALA A 43 18.15 7.09 20.06
C ALA A 43 17.40 8.12 20.93
N ARG A 44 16.06 8.10 20.94
CA ARG A 44 15.25 8.94 21.83
C ARG A 44 15.46 8.57 23.31
N ALA A 45 15.58 7.29 23.62
CA ALA A 45 15.87 6.85 24.98
C ALA A 45 17.27 7.30 25.45
N GLU A 46 18.28 7.26 24.56
CA GLU A 46 19.62 7.79 24.85
C GLU A 46 19.62 9.31 25.01
N LEU A 47 18.92 10.04 24.14
CA LEU A 47 18.74 11.48 24.26
C LEU A 47 18.14 11.86 25.63
N ALA A 48 17.07 11.18 26.04
CA ALA A 48 16.42 11.42 27.33
C ALA A 48 17.37 11.17 28.51
N LYS A 49 18.24 10.14 28.43
CA LYS A 49 19.25 9.87 29.46
C LYS A 49 20.28 11.00 29.58
N TYR A 50 20.86 11.44 28.45
CA TYR A 50 21.84 12.53 28.48
C TYR A 50 21.21 13.84 28.94
N ASN A 51 20.00 14.15 28.48
CA ASN A 51 19.29 15.35 28.89
C ASN A 51 18.97 15.34 30.39
N ALA A 52 18.57 14.19 30.94
CA ALA A 52 18.34 14.04 32.38
C ALA A 52 19.61 14.28 33.21
N LEU A 53 20.77 13.78 32.75
CA LEU A 53 22.06 14.01 33.42
C LEU A 53 22.45 15.49 33.41
N VAL A 54 22.33 16.17 32.27
CA VAL A 54 22.62 17.61 32.16
C VAL A 54 21.64 18.43 32.98
N PHE A 55 20.37 18.05 33.03
CA PHE A 55 19.36 18.71 33.84
C PHE A 55 19.62 18.56 35.35
N GLN A 56 20.00 17.37 35.80
CA GLN A 56 20.40 17.13 37.19
C GLN A 56 21.63 17.96 37.57
N ASP A 57 22.63 18.04 36.69
CA ASP A 57 23.81 18.90 36.91
C ASP A 57 23.42 20.36 37.07
N LYS A 58 22.54 20.86 36.19
CA LYS A 58 22.02 22.23 36.26
C LYS A 58 21.27 22.47 37.57
N LYS A 59 20.51 21.50 38.07
CA LYS A 59 19.82 21.59 39.36
C LYS A 59 20.79 21.62 40.55
N LEU A 60 21.89 20.86 40.48
CA LEU A 60 22.95 20.91 41.50
C LEU A 60 23.69 22.25 41.48
N GLU A 61 23.91 22.82 40.30
CA GLU A 61 24.47 24.15 40.11
C GLU A 61 23.57 25.25 40.71
N GLU A 62 22.27 25.22 40.40
CA GLU A 62 21.26 26.11 40.97
C GLU A 62 21.19 26.02 42.51
N ALA A 63 21.39 24.81 43.06
CA ALA A 63 21.40 24.57 44.51
C ALA A 63 22.75 24.88 45.19
N GLY A 64 23.80 25.24 44.44
CA GLY A 64 25.14 25.51 44.98
C GLY A 64 25.87 24.27 45.52
N ILE A 65 25.40 23.06 45.21
CA ILE A 65 25.95 21.80 45.74
C ILE A 65 27.09 21.33 44.83
N LYS A 66 28.31 21.27 45.37
CA LYS A 66 29.50 20.82 44.61
C LYS A 66 29.65 19.29 44.52
N LYS A 67 28.99 18.55 45.41
CA LYS A 67 29.12 17.09 45.48
C LYS A 67 28.24 16.44 44.39
N GLY A 68 28.85 15.64 43.52
CA GLY A 68 28.16 14.96 42.42
C GLY A 68 27.97 15.81 41.16
N ARG A 69 28.53 17.03 41.13
CA ARG A 69 28.52 17.89 39.94
C ARG A 69 29.42 17.29 38.86
N LEU A 70 28.96 17.33 37.61
CA LEU A 70 29.78 16.94 36.47
C LEU A 70 30.91 17.94 36.25
N ALA A 71 32.07 17.43 35.84
CA ALA A 71 33.14 18.29 35.37
C ALA A 71 32.67 19.07 34.12
N PRO A 72 33.07 20.34 33.96
CA PRO A 72 32.60 21.18 32.86
C PRO A 72 32.94 20.59 31.48
N GLU A 73 34.09 19.92 31.37
CA GLU A 73 34.51 19.20 30.15
C GLU A 73 33.54 18.07 29.79
N VAL A 74 33.15 17.27 30.79
CA VAL A 74 32.24 16.13 30.61
C VAL A 74 30.83 16.61 30.26
N ARG A 75 30.40 17.73 30.86
CA ARG A 75 29.12 18.37 30.52
C ARG A 75 29.07 18.81 29.06
N GLN A 76 30.13 19.45 28.55
CA GLN A 76 30.19 19.85 27.14
C GLN A 76 30.15 18.65 26.19
N VAL A 77 30.76 17.52 26.56
CA VAL A 77 30.68 16.27 25.77
C VAL A 77 29.23 15.77 25.69
N TYR A 78 28.49 15.78 26.79
CA TYR A 78 27.08 15.37 26.77
C TYR A 78 26.20 16.34 25.99
N GLU A 79 26.39 17.65 26.14
CA GLU A 79 25.65 18.66 25.37
C GLU A 79 25.94 18.54 23.87
N LYS A 80 27.19 18.23 23.48
CA LYS A 80 27.54 17.95 22.09
C LYS A 80 26.83 16.69 21.57
N LYS A 81 26.85 15.61 22.33
CA LYS A 81 26.15 14.35 21.97
C LYS A 81 24.64 14.53 21.83
N ILE A 82 24.03 15.34 22.70
CA ILE A 82 22.60 15.69 22.63
C ILE A 82 22.30 16.37 21.28
N LYS A 83 23.08 17.41 20.92
CA LYS A 83 22.90 18.11 19.64
C LYS A 83 23.09 17.20 18.43
N GLU A 84 24.12 16.36 18.44
CA GLU A 84 24.37 15.40 17.36
C GLU A 84 23.21 14.40 17.19
N LEU A 85 22.65 13.91 18.30
CA LEU A 85 21.49 13.01 18.29
C LEU A 85 20.21 13.70 17.80
N GLU A 86 19.96 14.95 18.21
CA GLU A 86 18.82 15.75 17.75
C GLU A 86 18.90 16.02 16.24
N GLU A 87 20.07 16.47 15.75
CA GLU A 87 20.26 16.75 14.33
C GLU A 87 20.12 15.47 13.48
N ALA A 88 20.61 14.33 13.98
CA ALA A 88 20.44 13.04 13.32
C ALA A 88 18.97 12.60 13.28
N LEU A 89 18.21 12.81 14.37
CA LEU A 89 16.77 12.52 14.42
C LEU A 89 15.98 13.40 13.44
N ASP A 90 16.30 14.69 13.38
CA ASP A 90 15.63 15.64 12.49
C ASP A 90 15.91 15.31 11.02
N LYS A 91 17.17 15.01 10.67
CA LYS A 91 17.52 14.53 9.32
C LYS A 91 16.77 13.25 8.96
N PHE A 92 16.65 12.31 9.90
CA PHE A 92 15.87 11.10 9.68
C PHE A 92 14.40 11.42 9.40
N HIS A 93 13.76 12.28 10.22
CA HIS A 93 12.37 12.68 10.02
C HIS A 93 12.14 13.43 8.70
N LEU A 94 13.07 14.31 8.30
CA LEU A 94 13.04 15.00 7.01
C LEU A 94 13.17 14.02 5.84
N SER A 95 14.06 13.02 5.94
CA SER A 95 14.21 12.01 4.89
C SER A 95 12.95 11.16 4.71
N VAL A 96 12.31 10.76 5.81
CA VAL A 96 11.05 10.00 5.80
C VAL A 96 9.91 10.84 5.21
N ALA A 97 9.83 12.12 5.58
CA ALA A 97 8.85 13.05 5.01
C ALA A 97 9.08 13.26 3.50
N GLY A 98 10.34 13.37 3.06
CA GLY A 98 10.70 13.49 1.65
C GLY A 98 10.29 12.27 0.82
N TYR A 99 10.51 11.06 1.32
CA TYR A 99 10.11 9.83 0.66
C TYR A 99 8.59 9.75 0.44
N ASN A 100 7.80 10.12 1.45
CA ASN A 100 6.33 10.18 1.33
C ASN A 100 5.87 11.28 0.37
N ARG A 101 6.54 12.44 0.35
CA ARG A 101 6.26 13.52 -0.62
C ARG A 101 6.46 13.05 -2.05
N THR A 102 7.55 12.33 -2.34
CA THR A 102 7.82 11.80 -3.68
C THR A 102 6.77 10.77 -4.12
N LYS A 103 6.34 9.88 -3.21
CA LYS A 103 5.23 8.96 -3.48
C LYS A 103 3.93 9.68 -3.83
N ALA A 104 3.58 10.70 -3.04
CA ALA A 104 2.37 11.49 -3.26
C ALA A 104 2.42 12.25 -4.61
N ILE A 105 3.59 12.78 -4.98
CA ILE A 105 3.78 13.42 -6.28
C ILE A 105 3.64 12.39 -7.41
N LEU A 106 4.27 11.21 -7.30
CA LEU A 106 4.12 10.17 -8.33
C LEU A 106 2.66 9.72 -8.48
N SER A 107 1.95 9.50 -7.38
CA SER A 107 0.53 9.12 -7.44
C SER A 107 -0.33 10.23 -8.04
N PHE A 108 -0.02 11.49 -7.74
CA PHE A 108 -0.73 12.63 -8.31
C PHE A 108 -0.46 12.79 -9.81
N VAL A 109 0.79 12.66 -10.24
CA VAL A 109 1.14 12.68 -11.68
C VAL A 109 0.44 11.55 -12.42
N LEU A 110 0.37 10.36 -11.84
CA LEU A 110 -0.36 9.23 -12.42
C LEU A 110 -1.87 9.53 -12.54
N LEU A 111 -2.47 10.14 -11.52
CA LEU A 111 -3.87 10.57 -11.56
C LEU A 111 -4.12 11.64 -12.63
N VAL A 112 -3.23 12.63 -12.75
CA VAL A 112 -3.33 13.66 -13.80
C VAL A 112 -3.19 13.02 -15.18
N ALA A 113 -2.23 12.12 -15.38
CA ALA A 113 -2.09 11.39 -16.64
C ALA A 113 -3.33 10.57 -16.95
N PHE A 114 -3.90 9.86 -15.96
CA PHE A 114 -5.14 9.12 -16.13
C PHE A 114 -6.32 10.02 -16.48
N ALA A 115 -6.45 11.18 -15.83
CA ALA A 115 -7.49 12.17 -16.14
C ALA A 115 -7.34 12.73 -17.56
N LEU A 116 -6.10 12.99 -18.00
CA LEU A 116 -5.82 13.43 -19.37
C LEU A 116 -6.12 12.32 -20.39
N ILE A 117 -5.80 11.06 -20.10
CA ILE A 117 -6.16 9.92 -20.94
C ILE A 117 -7.70 9.78 -20.99
N MET A 118 -8.38 9.87 -19.85
CA MET A 118 -9.84 9.87 -19.78
C MET A 118 -10.49 11.01 -20.58
N PHE A 119 -9.88 12.21 -20.61
CA PHE A 119 -10.46 13.37 -21.27
C PHE A 119 -10.07 13.52 -22.75
N PHE A 120 -8.85 13.12 -23.14
CA PHE A 120 -8.31 13.32 -24.48
C PHE A 120 -8.22 12.04 -25.32
N GLN A 121 -8.37 10.84 -24.75
CA GLN A 121 -8.49 9.62 -25.55
C GLN A 121 -9.91 9.57 -26.13
N PRO A 122 -10.09 9.31 -27.44
CA PRO A 122 -11.41 9.21 -28.06
C PRO A 122 -12.04 7.88 -27.63
N TRP A 123 -12.64 7.87 -26.44
CA TRP A 123 -13.37 6.73 -25.88
C TRP A 123 -14.46 6.20 -26.82
N ALA A 124 -14.99 7.05 -27.71
CA ALA A 124 -15.89 6.67 -28.78
C ALA A 124 -15.37 5.48 -29.63
N LYS A 125 -14.05 5.34 -29.82
CA LYS A 125 -13.47 4.24 -30.62
C LYS A 125 -13.45 2.87 -29.92
N HIS A 126 -13.68 2.84 -28.61
CA HIS A 126 -13.69 1.61 -27.80
C HIS A 126 -15.10 1.25 -27.30
N PHE A 127 -16.09 2.11 -27.54
CA PHE A 127 -17.49 1.89 -27.19
C PHE A 127 -18.39 1.65 -28.41
N GLU A 128 -17.83 1.75 -29.63
CA GLU A 128 -18.52 1.43 -30.88
C GLU A 128 -17.84 0.22 -31.53
N ASP A 129 -17.93 -0.95 -30.90
CA ASP A 129 -17.79 -2.19 -31.65
C ASP A 129 -19.16 -2.44 -32.34
N PRO A 130 -19.27 -2.43 -33.68
CA PRO A 130 -20.55 -2.59 -34.39
C PRO A 130 -21.18 -3.99 -34.25
N LYS A 131 -20.68 -4.81 -33.31
CA LYS A 131 -21.16 -6.14 -32.95
C LYS A 131 -21.68 -6.23 -31.52
N ASP A 132 -21.49 -5.19 -30.70
CA ASP A 132 -22.10 -5.14 -29.37
C ASP A 132 -23.55 -4.68 -29.55
N LEU A 133 -24.49 -5.61 -29.33
CA LEU A 133 -25.90 -5.30 -29.37
C LEU A 133 -26.21 -4.20 -28.35
N THR A 134 -26.85 -3.13 -28.78
CA THR A 134 -27.38 -2.12 -27.87
C THR A 134 -28.40 -2.75 -26.91
N TYR A 135 -28.55 -2.21 -25.70
CA TYR A 135 -29.49 -2.73 -24.68
C TYR A 135 -30.91 -2.93 -25.22
N ASP A 136 -31.34 -2.07 -26.15
CA ASP A 136 -32.62 -2.17 -26.83
C ASP A 136 -32.73 -3.42 -27.74
N GLU A 137 -31.63 -3.85 -28.37
CA GLU A 137 -31.61 -5.07 -29.19
C GLU A 137 -31.63 -6.33 -28.32
N TYR A 138 -30.99 -6.32 -27.14
CA TYR A 138 -31.10 -7.41 -26.15
C TYR A 138 -32.55 -7.62 -25.70
N ALA A 139 -33.28 -6.53 -25.41
CA ALA A 139 -34.69 -6.61 -25.01
C ALA A 139 -35.57 -7.22 -26.12
N THR A 140 -35.32 -6.88 -27.39
CA THR A 140 -36.06 -7.46 -28.52
C THR A 140 -35.71 -8.93 -28.80
N LEU A 141 -34.49 -9.36 -28.49
CA LEU A 141 -34.07 -10.77 -28.60
C LEU A 141 -34.74 -11.63 -27.54
N GLU A 142 -34.84 -11.15 -26.29
CA GLU A 142 -35.58 -11.83 -25.24
C GLU A 142 -37.08 -11.95 -25.59
N GLU A 143 -37.67 -10.89 -26.16
CA GLU A 143 -39.07 -10.91 -26.61
C GLU A 143 -39.30 -11.86 -27.80
N GLN A 144 -38.34 -11.98 -28.71
CA GLN A 144 -38.42 -12.95 -29.80
C GLN A 144 -38.26 -14.39 -29.31
N VAL A 145 -37.31 -14.65 -28.40
CA VAL A 145 -37.09 -15.99 -27.84
C VAL A 145 -38.31 -16.46 -27.06
N THR A 146 -38.93 -15.60 -26.25
CA THR A 146 -40.15 -15.90 -25.50
C THR A 146 -41.35 -16.18 -26.43
N LYS A 147 -41.58 -15.33 -27.44
CA LYS A 147 -42.64 -15.58 -28.46
C LYS A 147 -42.42 -16.88 -29.23
N THR A 148 -41.17 -17.24 -29.52
CA THR A 148 -40.84 -18.48 -30.24
C THR A 148 -41.03 -19.71 -29.35
N LEU A 149 -40.74 -19.61 -28.06
CA LEU A 149 -40.98 -20.64 -27.06
C LEU A 149 -42.48 -20.86 -26.83
N ASP A 150 -43.26 -19.78 -26.64
CA ASP A 150 -44.71 -19.88 -26.44
C ASP A 150 -45.40 -20.52 -27.65
N LYS A 151 -45.02 -20.12 -28.86
CA LYS A 151 -45.55 -20.73 -30.09
C LYS A 151 -45.16 -22.21 -30.24
N LYS A 152 -43.98 -22.61 -29.76
CA LYS A 152 -43.56 -24.01 -29.78
C LYS A 152 -44.27 -24.86 -28.73
N VAL A 153 -44.60 -24.27 -27.57
CA VAL A 153 -45.38 -24.92 -26.50
C VAL A 153 -46.84 -25.10 -26.93
N GLU A 154 -47.43 -24.11 -27.62
CA GLU A 154 -48.80 -24.20 -28.12
C GLU A 154 -48.97 -25.30 -29.19
N VAL A 155 -48.00 -25.44 -30.11
CA VAL A 155 -48.01 -26.48 -31.16
C VAL A 155 -47.80 -27.89 -30.58
N VAL A 156 -47.03 -28.03 -29.50
CA VAL A 156 -46.82 -29.32 -28.82
C VAL A 156 -48.03 -29.70 -27.95
N GLY A 157 -48.74 -28.72 -27.37
CA GLY A 157 -49.92 -28.95 -26.53
C GLY A 157 -51.21 -29.33 -27.26
N THR A 158 -51.34 -29.04 -28.57
CA THR A 158 -52.54 -29.38 -29.35
C THR A 158 -52.41 -30.68 -30.16
N SER A 159 -51.26 -31.36 -30.11
CA SER A 159 -51.00 -32.55 -30.94
C SER A 159 -51.30 -33.88 -30.25
N ASP A 160 -51.78 -33.86 -29.00
CA ASP A 160 -52.05 -35.07 -28.18
C ASP A 160 -53.55 -35.31 -27.93
N GLU A 161 -54.45 -34.53 -28.54
CA GLU A 161 -55.89 -34.81 -28.57
C GLU A 161 -56.44 -34.75 -30.00
N LEU A 162 -56.24 -35.82 -30.78
CA LEU A 162 -57.08 -36.20 -31.93
C LEU A 162 -56.90 -37.67 -32.31
#